data_AF-G6C3F2-F1
#
_entry.id   AF-G6C3F2-F1
#
_cell.length_a   1.000
_cell.length_b   1.000
_cell.length_c   1.000
_cell.angle_alpha   90.00
_cell.angle_beta   90.00
_cell.angle_gamma   90.00
#
_symmetry.space_group_name_H-M   'P 1'
#
loop_
_entity.id
_entity.type
_entity.pdbx_description
1 polymer ?
#
loop_
_entity_poly.entity_id
_entity_poly.type
_entity_poly.pdbx_seq_one_letter_code
_entity_poly.pdbx_strand_id
1 'polypeptide(L)' 'MKLYDLTLKKEVARECAWGVMGTITRIENKKGESPVLSSIEKEFWEEVRKIPRMTFEEVDALNVKINFIMKVLSKLEEI' A
#
# COMPACT_ATOMS: atom_id res chain seq x y z
N MET A 1 -18.06 -13.55 14.46
CA MET A 1 -17.56 -13.68 13.07
C MET A 1 -17.22 -12.34 12.45
N LYS A 2 -18.18 -11.41 12.25
CA LYS A 2 -17.92 -10.11 11.58
C LYS A 2 -16.71 -9.30 12.09
N LEU A 3 -16.45 -9.28 13.40
CA LEU A 3 -15.31 -8.53 13.96
C LEU A 3 -13.96 -9.21 13.66
N TYR A 4 -13.91 -10.54 13.71
CA TYR A 4 -12.72 -11.32 13.36
C TYR A 4 -12.36 -11.14 11.88
N ASP A 5 -13.38 -11.22 11.02
CA ASP A 5 -13.21 -11.04 9.56
C ASP A 5 -12.72 -9.62 9.22
N LEU A 6 -13.20 -8.59 9.95
CA LEU A 6 -12.73 -7.21 9.78
C LEU A 6 -11.28 -7.06 10.21
N THR A 7 -10.92 -7.61 11.37
CA THR A 7 -9.54 -7.58 11.87
C THR A 7 -8.60 -8.26 10.90
N LEU A 8 -8.97 -9.46 10.40
CA LEU A 8 -8.18 -10.18 9.42
C LEU A 8 -7.99 -9.37 8.13
N LYS A 9 -9.06 -8.77 7.58
CA LYS A 9 -8.95 -7.90 6.40
C LYS A 9 -8.03 -6.71 6.63
N LYS A 10 -8.08 -6.09 7.82
CA LYS A 10 -7.19 -4.97 8.19
C LYS A 10 -5.73 -5.38 8.25
N GLU A 11 -5.44 -6.57 8.80
CA GLU A 11 -4.08 -7.11 8.83
C GLU A 11 -3.56 -7.40 7.42
N VAL A 12 -4.36 -8.07 6.58
CA VAL A 12 -4.00 -8.33 5.17
C VAL A 12 -3.71 -7.03 4.42
N ALA A 13 -4.59 -6.02 4.55
CA ALA A 13 -4.39 -4.72 3.91
C ALA A 13 -3.09 -4.03 4.38
N ARG A 14 -2.72 -4.19 5.66
CA ARG A 14 -1.48 -3.64 6.21
C ARG A 14 -0.26 -4.35 5.63
N GLU A 15 -0.27 -5.67 5.51
CA GLU A 15 0.81 -6.43 4.87
C GLU A 15 0.99 -6.03 3.40
N CYS A 16 -0.12 -5.91 2.65
CA CYS A 16 -0.05 -5.47 1.26
C CYS A 16 0.49 -4.04 1.14
N ALA A 17 0.13 -3.16 2.08
CA ALA A 17 0.68 -1.80 2.14
C ALA A 17 2.18 -1.77 2.41
N TRP A 18 2.69 -2.61 3.32
CA TRP A 18 4.13 -2.77 3.51
C TRP A 18 4.83 -3.27 2.25
N GLY A 19 4.17 -4.14 1.47
CA GLY A 19 4.67 -4.57 0.17
C GLY A 19 4.86 -3.42 -0.83
N VAL A 20 3.93 -2.46 -0.85
CA VAL A 20 4.01 -1.26 -1.70
C VAL A 20 5.23 -0.42 -1.30
N MET A 21 5.38 -0.11 -0.02
CA MET A 21 6.51 0.68 0.49
C MET A 21 7.84 0.00 0.19
N GLY A 22 7.95 -1.29 0.48
CA GLY A 22 9.16 -2.06 0.16
C GLY A 22 9.49 -2.08 -1.32
N THR A 23 8.49 -2.04 -2.20
CA THR A 23 8.70 -1.96 -3.66
C THR A 23 9.19 -0.58 -4.06
N ILE A 24 8.64 0.50 -3.50
CA ILE A 24 9.14 1.86 -3.71
C ILE A 24 10.62 1.94 -3.32
N THR A 25 10.97 1.50 -2.11
CA THR A 25 12.36 1.50 -1.64
C THR A 25 13.29 0.67 -2.53
N ARG A 26 12.84 -0.50 -3.02
CA ARG A 26 13.63 -1.29 -3.98
C ARG A 26 13.89 -0.55 -5.29
N ILE A 27 12.89 0.16 -5.82
CA ILE A 27 13.02 0.94 -7.06
C ILE A 27 14.00 2.09 -6.83
N GLU A 28 13.85 2.84 -5.74
CA GLU A 28 14.74 3.95 -5.41
C GLU A 28 16.19 3.48 -5.20
N ASN A 29 16.40 2.32 -4.56
CA ASN A 29 17.73 1.72 -4.42
C ASN A 29 18.36 1.30 -5.75
N LYS A 30 17.55 0.85 -6.74
CA LYS A 30 18.05 0.39 -8.05
C LYS A 30 18.25 1.54 -9.04
N LYS A 31 17.38 2.55 -9.01
CA LYS A 31 17.27 3.60 -10.05
C LYS A 31 17.59 5.00 -9.57
N GLY A 32 17.82 5.17 -8.27
CA GLY A 32 17.99 6.47 -7.63
C GLY A 32 16.68 7.02 -7.06
N GLU A 33 16.82 7.94 -6.12
CA GLU A 33 15.70 8.61 -5.47
C GLU A 33 14.84 9.38 -6.48
N SER A 34 13.51 9.26 -6.34
CA SER A 34 12.56 9.97 -7.20
C SER A 34 11.61 10.78 -6.33
N PRO A 35 11.54 12.11 -6.51
CA PRO A 35 10.58 12.95 -5.78
C PRO A 35 9.13 12.46 -5.92
N VAL A 36 8.79 11.85 -7.06
CA VAL A 36 7.46 11.27 -7.30
C VAL A 36 7.21 10.05 -6.42
N LEU A 37 8.19 9.14 -6.33
CA LEU A 37 8.07 7.95 -5.50
C LEU A 37 8.01 8.30 -4.02
N SER A 38 8.83 9.25 -3.57
CA SER A 38 8.80 9.71 -2.18
C SER A 38 7.49 10.44 -1.83
N SER A 39 6.88 11.17 -2.77
CA SER A 39 5.54 11.74 -2.60
C SER A 39 4.47 10.65 -2.48
N ILE A 40 4.51 9.62 -3.34
CA ILE A 40 3.58 8.50 -3.27
C ILE A 40 3.70 7.76 -1.94
N GLU A 41 4.93 7.49 -1.48
CA GLU A 41 5.17 6.80 -0.21
C GLU A 41 4.56 7.55 0.97
N LYS A 42 4.78 8.87 1.07
CA LYS A 42 4.24 9.72 2.14
C LYS A 42 2.71 9.72 2.15
N GLU A 43 2.09 9.95 1.00
CA GLU A 43 0.63 10.02 0.91
C GLU A 43 -0.01 8.66 1.23
N PHE A 44 0.63 7.58 0.76
CA PHE A 44 0.18 6.22 1.00
C PHE A 44 0.34 5.82 2.47
N TRP A 45 1.42 6.22 3.13
CA TRP A 45 1.62 6.01 4.57
C TRP A 45 0.51 6.64 5.42
N GLU A 46 0.07 7.85 5.07
CA GLU A 46 -1.02 8.52 5.76
C GLU A 46 -2.38 7.83 5.55
N GLU A 47 -2.63 7.18 4.40
CA GLU A 47 -3.79 6.31 4.22
C GLU A 47 -3.68 5.03 5.08
N VAL A 48 -2.51 4.39 5.12
CA VAL A 48 -2.27 3.13 5.85
C VAL A 48 -2.42 3.32 7.36
N ARG A 49 -2.02 4.46 7.91
CA ARG A 49 -2.24 4.81 9.33
C ARG A 49 -3.71 4.81 9.74
N LYS A 50 -4.63 4.98 8.80
CA LYS A 50 -6.08 5.01 9.07
C LYS A 50 -6.70 3.61 9.13
N ILE A 51 -6.02 2.56 8.67
CA ILE A 51 -6.51 1.16 8.64
C ILE A 51 -7.17 0.71 9.95
N PRO A 52 -6.61 0.97 11.15
CA PRO A 52 -7.23 0.52 12.41
C PRO A 52 -8.67 1.03 12.59
N ARG A 53 -8.98 2.22 12.06
CA ARG A 53 -10.27 2.89 12.19
C ARG A 53 -11.23 2.62 11.01
N MET A 54 -10.79 1.90 9.99
CA MET A 54 -11.58 1.68 8.78
C MET A 54 -12.74 0.69 8.97
N THR A 55 -13.81 0.85 8.20
CA THR A 55 -14.89 -0.14 8.00
C THR A 55 -14.50 -1.20 6.96
N PHE A 56 -15.38 -2.18 6.73
CA PHE A 56 -15.16 -3.19 5.70
C PHE A 56 -15.04 -2.60 4.30
N GLU A 57 -15.93 -1.68 3.97
CA GLU A 57 -16.02 -1.03 2.66
C GLU A 57 -14.80 -0.15 2.41
N GLU A 58 -14.32 0.54 3.44
CA GLU A 58 -13.11 1.36 3.38
C GLU A 58 -11.85 0.50 3.18
N VAL A 59 -11.76 -0.65 3.84
CA VAL A 59 -10.65 -1.61 3.62
C VAL A 59 -10.69 -2.20 2.22
N ASP A 60 -11.87 -2.53 1.69
CA ASP A 60 -12.00 -3.04 0.32
C ASP A 60 -11.63 -1.98 -0.72
N ALA A 61 -12.03 -0.71 -0.51
CA ALA A 61 -11.60 0.40 -1.35
C ALA A 61 -10.07 0.61 -1.29
N LEU A 62 -9.47 0.48 -0.11
CA LEU A 62 -8.02 0.56 0.05
C LEU A 62 -7.32 -0.57 -0.71
N ASN A 63 -7.81 -1.81 -0.62
CA ASN A 63 -7.24 -2.95 -1.34
C ASN A 63 -7.22 -2.74 -2.87
N VAL A 64 -8.25 -2.12 -3.44
CA VAL A 64 -8.27 -1.76 -4.87
C VAL A 64 -7.16 -0.76 -5.20
N LYS A 65 -6.98 0.28 -4.37
CA LYS A 65 -5.89 1.26 -4.54
C LYS A 65 -4.51 0.61 -4.44
N ILE A 66 -4.31 -0.26 -3.45
CA ILE A 66 -3.05 -1.00 -3.23
C ILE A 66 -2.70 -1.82 -4.47
N ASN A 67 -3.66 -2.59 -5.00
CA ASN A 67 -3.46 -3.41 -6.19
C ASN A 67 -3.09 -2.56 -7.41
N PHE A 68 -3.72 -1.40 -7.58
CA PHE A 68 -3.39 -0.48 -8.66
C PHE A 68 -1.97 0.07 -8.54
N ILE A 69 -1.60 0.60 -7.36
CA ILE A 69 -0.26 1.15 -7.10
C ILE A 69 0.80 0.07 -7.30
N MET A 70 0.60 -1.11 -6.72
CA MET A 70 1.53 -2.23 -6.87
C MET A 70 1.76 -2.58 -8.33
N LYS A 71 0.70 -2.63 -9.15
CA LYS A 71 0.82 -2.91 -10.59
C LYS A 71 1.63 -1.84 -11.35
N VAL A 72 1.52 -0.58 -10.95
CA VAL A 72 2.33 0.51 -11.52
C VAL A 72 3.79 0.36 -11.08
N LEU A 73 4.03 0.12 -9.79
CA LEU A 73 5.38 -0.04 -9.24
C LEU A 73 6.10 -1.27 -9.81
N SER A 74 5.44 -2.41 -9.98
CA SER A 74 6.05 -3.59 -10.60
C SER A 74 6.54 -3.30 -12.02
N LYS A 75 5.74 -2.58 -12.81
CA LYS A 75 6.16 -2.12 -14.15
C LYS A 75 7.35 -1.17 -14.08
N LEU A 76 7.36 -0.27 -13.10
CA LEU A 76 8.49 0.63 -12.87
C LEU A 76 9.73 -0.12 -12.39
N GLU A 77 9.61 -1.25 -11.70
CA GLU A 77 10.75 -2.06 -11.27
C GLU A 77 11.36 -2.87 -12.44
N GLU A 78 10.56 -3.25 -13.42
CA GLU A 78 10.98 -4.03 -14.61
C GLU A 78 11.69 -3.20 -15.70
N ILE A 79 11.41 -1.89 -15.78
CA ILE A 79 12.08 -0.95 -16.71
C ILE A 79 13.57 -0.82 -16.38
#